data_AF-A0A8J1UEY6-F1
#
_entry.id   AF-A0A8J1UEY6-F1
#
_cell.length_a   1.000
_cell.length_b   1.000
_cell.length_c   1.000
_cell.angle_alpha   90.00
_cell.angle_beta   90.00
_cell.angle_gamma   90.00
#
_symmetry.space_group_name_H-M   'P 1'
#
loop_
_entity.id
_entity.type
_entity.pdbx_description
1 polymer ?
#
loop_
_entity_poly.entity_id
_entity_poly.type
_entity_poly.pdbx_seq_one_letter_code
_entity_poly.pdbx_strand_id
1 'polypeptide(L)'
;MAPNGYWGERTATIDWCEENYEVNYYIAEFWNTISNVSMILPPIMGAVFAWLDGLEAKIFWSHISLLCVGLGSWCFHMTLLYSGQLLDELPMIWGTSTLIYAMYQVNSPPGHTHYKLIIGLFLYCVAVTAIYIFNKNPVFHEAAYGLMVFTLIYLSRRIMRVTNGSKSWLCFASLVIYATGFVLWNLDHMFCDKVMSVRNSVPHGLRPVTQLHAWWHLFAGLGTHTSIVFFTHSRYRCLKRDLHLKMLGGWFPFVRASSHTKGVIRSNGAQHENGVQQMNGDQYSNGVKHDNGLQNSNGVTPNSNPGTSYTRHGTAYSTA
;
A
#
# COMPACT_ATOMS: atom_id res chain seq x y z
N MET A 1 40.65 -4.62 15.89
CA MET A 1 40.14 -4.46 14.51
C MET A 1 38.86 -5.27 14.46
N ALA A 2 37.73 -4.67 14.07
CA ALA A 2 36.52 -5.48 13.81
C ALA A 2 36.89 -6.54 12.76
N PRO A 3 36.43 -7.80 12.90
CA PRO A 3 36.73 -8.81 11.90
C PRO A 3 36.25 -8.30 10.54
N ASN A 4 37.17 -8.21 9.56
CA ASN A 4 36.82 -7.85 8.20
C ASN A 4 35.87 -8.92 7.67
N GLY A 5 34.57 -8.63 7.63
CA GLY A 5 33.58 -9.52 7.05
C GLY A 5 33.59 -9.49 5.52
N TYR A 6 32.67 -10.22 4.90
CA TYR A 6 32.64 -10.46 3.45
C TYR A 6 32.60 -9.18 2.59
N TRP A 7 31.89 -8.14 3.03
CA TRP A 7 31.64 -6.93 2.23
C TRP A 7 32.72 -5.85 2.32
N GLY A 8 33.81 -6.12 3.03
CA GLY A 8 34.92 -5.17 3.22
C GLY A 8 34.69 -4.19 4.36
N GLU A 9 35.44 -3.08 4.35
CA GLU A 9 35.36 -2.06 5.40
C GLU A 9 34.05 -1.26 5.34
N ARG A 10 33.51 -0.95 6.52
CA ARG A 10 32.32 -0.11 6.67
C ARG A 10 32.59 1.28 6.09
N THR A 11 31.69 1.74 5.22
CA THR A 11 31.71 3.10 4.64
C THR A 11 30.49 3.94 5.02
N ALA A 12 29.46 3.31 5.61
CA ALA A 12 28.27 4.02 6.09
C ALA A 12 28.60 4.98 7.23
N THR A 13 27.82 6.07 7.31
CA THR A 13 27.98 7.11 8.34
C THR A 13 27.51 6.67 9.72
N ILE A 14 26.66 5.64 9.80
CA ILE A 14 26.07 5.09 11.03
C ILE A 14 26.45 3.61 11.16
N ASP A 15 26.56 3.16 12.41
CA ASP A 15 26.69 1.77 12.89
C ASP A 15 25.64 1.62 14.00
N TRP A 16 24.89 0.52 14.03
CA TRP A 16 23.92 0.26 15.10
C TRP A 16 24.54 -0.57 16.22
N CYS A 17 23.76 -0.85 17.26
CA CYS A 17 24.27 -1.57 18.43
C CYS A 17 24.48 -3.07 18.22
N GLU A 18 24.07 -3.61 17.08
CA GLU A 18 24.33 -5.01 16.76
C GLU A 18 25.82 -5.22 16.45
N GLU A 19 26.42 -6.27 16.99
CA GLU A 19 27.84 -6.53 16.75
C GLU A 19 28.07 -7.05 15.33
N ASN A 20 28.95 -6.36 14.59
CA ASN A 20 29.21 -6.63 13.19
C ASN A 20 29.84 -8.02 12.97
N TYR A 21 29.20 -8.81 12.12
CA TYR A 21 29.56 -10.18 11.74
C TYR A 21 29.59 -11.17 12.92
N GLU A 22 28.85 -10.91 14.02
CA GLU A 22 28.78 -11.80 15.19
C GLU A 22 28.22 -13.17 14.81
N VAL A 23 27.13 -13.20 14.03
CA VAL A 23 26.42 -14.44 13.71
C VAL A 23 27.07 -15.20 12.56
N ASN A 24 27.52 -14.51 11.50
CA ASN A 24 28.21 -15.13 10.38
C ASN A 24 29.06 -14.13 9.58
N TYR A 25 29.92 -14.66 8.71
CA TYR A 25 30.87 -13.90 7.88
C TYR A 25 30.24 -13.04 6.76
N TYR A 26 29.00 -13.34 6.34
CA TYR A 26 28.38 -12.76 5.14
C TYR A 26 27.44 -11.59 5.42
N ILE A 27 26.87 -11.51 6.63
CA ILE A 27 25.87 -10.52 7.02
C ILE A 27 26.42 -9.74 8.22
N ALA A 28 26.62 -8.43 8.06
CA ALA A 28 27.21 -7.58 9.09
C ALA A 28 26.31 -7.50 10.34
N GLU A 29 25.08 -7.00 10.23
CA GLU A 29 24.14 -6.96 11.35
C GLU A 29 23.01 -7.97 11.08
N PHE A 30 23.16 -9.21 11.55
CA PHE A 30 22.30 -10.33 11.19
C PHE A 30 20.82 -10.11 11.55
N TRP A 31 20.53 -9.73 12.79
CA TRP A 31 19.18 -9.54 13.29
C TRP A 31 18.52 -8.31 12.70
N ASN A 32 19.26 -7.21 12.56
CA ASN A 32 18.82 -6.01 11.85
C ASN A 32 18.52 -6.33 10.38
N THR A 33 19.32 -7.19 9.73
CA THR A 33 19.08 -7.62 8.35
C THR A 33 17.80 -8.45 8.22
N ILE A 34 17.67 -9.56 8.94
CA ILE A 34 16.54 -10.50 8.74
C ILE A 34 15.21 -9.96 9.25
N SER A 35 15.22 -9.02 10.20
CA SER A 35 13.99 -8.38 10.69
C SER A 35 13.27 -7.58 9.60
N ASN A 36 13.97 -7.17 8.53
CA ASN A 36 13.39 -6.51 7.35
C ASN A 36 12.42 -7.38 6.54
N VAL A 37 12.36 -8.70 6.80
CA VAL A 37 11.32 -9.58 6.23
C VAL A 37 9.90 -9.02 6.49
N SER A 38 9.69 -8.33 7.61
CA SER A 38 8.42 -7.64 7.95
C SER A 38 8.04 -6.53 6.97
N MET A 39 9.03 -5.90 6.33
CA MET A 39 8.89 -4.85 5.33
C MET A 39 8.99 -5.39 3.89
N ILE A 40 9.09 -6.72 3.71
CA ILE A 40 9.22 -7.35 2.39
C ILE A 40 8.02 -8.24 2.09
N LEU A 41 7.74 -9.25 2.92
CA LEU A 41 6.69 -10.22 2.61
C LEU A 41 5.27 -9.60 2.69
N PRO A 42 4.92 -8.88 3.77
CA PRO A 42 3.69 -8.09 3.87
C PRO A 42 3.36 -7.23 2.62
N PRO A 43 4.24 -6.32 2.17
CA PRO A 43 3.95 -5.51 0.98
C PRO A 43 3.91 -6.31 -0.31
N ILE A 44 4.71 -7.37 -0.49
CA ILE A 44 4.59 -8.24 -1.68
C ILE A 44 3.17 -8.81 -1.76
N MET A 45 2.68 -9.40 -0.66
CA MET A 45 1.32 -9.93 -0.62
C MET A 45 0.27 -8.85 -0.90
N GLY A 46 0.41 -7.68 -0.28
CA GLY A 46 -0.51 -6.55 -0.47
C GLY A 46 -0.51 -6.00 -1.91
N ALA A 47 0.66 -5.89 -2.53
CA ALA A 47 0.79 -5.47 -3.94
C ALA A 47 0.16 -6.50 -4.89
N VAL A 48 0.41 -7.79 -4.68
CA VAL A 48 -0.21 -8.87 -5.46
C VAL A 48 -1.73 -8.85 -5.32
N PHE A 49 -2.25 -8.69 -4.10
CA PHE A 49 -3.70 -8.58 -3.89
C PHE A 49 -4.28 -7.33 -4.51
N ALA A 50 -3.61 -6.19 -4.42
CA ALA A 50 -4.01 -4.96 -5.08
C ALA A 50 -4.11 -5.15 -6.59
N TRP A 51 -3.12 -5.78 -7.20
CA TRP A 51 -3.10 -6.09 -8.64
C TRP A 51 -4.23 -7.05 -9.04
N LEU A 52 -4.33 -8.20 -8.38
CA LEU A 52 -5.31 -9.24 -8.72
C LEU A 52 -6.76 -8.77 -8.57
N ASP A 53 -7.00 -7.91 -7.58
CA ASP A 53 -8.33 -7.36 -7.28
C ASP A 53 -8.60 -6.05 -8.05
N GLY A 54 -7.65 -5.57 -8.86
CA GLY A 54 -7.78 -4.37 -9.71
C GLY A 54 -7.84 -3.06 -8.92
N LEU A 55 -7.22 -3.01 -7.74
CA LEU A 55 -7.29 -1.81 -6.90
C LEU A 55 -6.59 -0.61 -7.56
N GLU A 56 -6.95 0.61 -7.15
CA GLU A 56 -6.35 1.82 -7.70
C GLU A 56 -4.81 1.80 -7.57
N ALA A 57 -4.09 2.23 -8.61
CA ALA A 57 -2.62 2.14 -8.69
C ALA A 57 -1.88 2.73 -7.49
N LYS A 58 -2.40 3.80 -6.87
CA LYS A 58 -1.83 4.39 -5.64
C LYS A 58 -1.71 3.40 -4.48
N ILE A 59 -2.60 2.41 -4.39
CA ILE A 59 -2.54 1.36 -3.36
C ILE A 59 -1.42 0.37 -3.69
N PHE A 60 -1.33 -0.07 -4.94
CA PHE A 60 -0.24 -0.93 -5.41
C PHE A 60 1.13 -0.27 -5.13
N TRP A 61 1.30 0.98 -5.57
CA TRP A 61 2.54 1.72 -5.38
C TRP A 61 2.87 2.00 -3.91
N SER A 62 1.87 2.16 -3.03
CA SER A 62 2.13 2.29 -1.59
C SER A 62 2.78 1.03 -0.99
N HIS A 63 2.37 -0.17 -1.45
CA HIS A 63 2.99 -1.42 -1.02
C HIS A 63 4.39 -1.59 -1.65
N ILE A 64 4.55 -1.30 -2.94
CA ILE A 64 5.87 -1.34 -3.60
C ILE A 64 6.86 -0.38 -2.91
N SER A 65 6.41 0.81 -2.52
CA SER A 65 7.24 1.74 -1.75
C SER A 65 7.77 1.16 -0.44
N LEU A 66 6.92 0.49 0.34
CA LEU A 66 7.35 -0.18 1.58
C LEU A 66 8.31 -1.35 1.29
N LEU A 67 8.06 -2.11 0.22
CA LEU A 67 8.98 -3.17 -0.23
C LEU A 67 10.36 -2.61 -0.57
N CYS A 68 10.43 -1.47 -1.26
CA CYS A 68 11.70 -0.82 -1.59
C CYS A 68 12.48 -0.41 -0.32
N VAL A 69 11.80 0.12 0.70
CA VAL A 69 12.41 0.41 2.01
C VAL A 69 12.96 -0.86 2.65
N GLY A 70 12.17 -1.94 2.71
CA GLY A 70 12.61 -3.20 3.31
C GLY A 70 13.81 -3.84 2.60
N LEU A 71 13.84 -3.82 1.27
CA LEU A 71 14.98 -4.31 0.48
C LEU A 71 16.22 -3.43 0.67
N GLY A 72 16.03 -2.12 0.73
CA GLY A 72 17.11 -1.17 0.99
C GLY A 72 17.74 -1.36 2.36
N SER A 73 16.91 -1.42 3.40
CA SER A 73 17.34 -1.70 4.77
C SER A 73 18.05 -3.05 4.88
N TRP A 74 17.54 -4.10 4.24
CA TRP A 74 18.24 -5.39 4.18
C TRP A 74 19.63 -5.24 3.57
N CYS A 75 19.76 -4.58 2.41
CA CYS A 75 21.05 -4.35 1.78
C CYS A 75 21.99 -3.51 2.65
N PHE A 76 21.47 -2.51 3.36
CA PHE A 76 22.25 -1.68 4.27
C PHE A 76 22.81 -2.50 5.44
N HIS A 77 21.97 -3.13 6.25
CA HIS A 77 22.41 -3.86 7.43
C HIS A 77 23.25 -5.10 7.10
N MET A 78 23.08 -5.67 5.90
CA MET A 78 23.91 -6.77 5.44
C MET A 78 25.35 -6.34 5.15
N THR A 79 25.54 -5.10 4.65
CA THR A 79 26.82 -4.65 4.04
C THR A 79 27.52 -3.52 4.79
N LEU A 80 26.77 -2.67 5.49
CA LEU A 80 27.20 -1.41 6.12
C LEU A 80 27.96 -0.47 5.16
N LEU A 81 27.60 -0.52 3.87
CA LEU A 81 28.13 0.37 2.85
C LEU A 81 27.30 1.64 2.75
N TYR A 82 27.94 2.77 2.43
CA TYR A 82 27.24 4.04 2.22
C TYR A 82 26.19 3.97 1.10
N SER A 83 26.46 3.21 0.04
CA SER A 83 25.47 2.95 -1.01
C SER A 83 24.24 2.20 -0.50
N GLY A 84 24.43 1.24 0.41
CA GLY A 84 23.36 0.53 1.11
C GLY A 84 22.57 1.49 2.00
N GLN A 85 23.25 2.34 2.77
CA GLN A 85 22.62 3.35 3.62
C GLN A 85 21.69 4.27 2.80
N LEU A 86 22.13 4.76 1.63
CA LEU A 86 21.29 5.55 0.74
C LEU A 86 20.08 4.77 0.21
N LEU A 87 20.24 3.46 -0.03
CA LEU A 87 19.17 2.58 -0.48
C LEU A 87 18.15 2.30 0.64
N ASP A 88 18.52 2.40 1.90
CA ASP A 88 17.59 2.33 3.04
C ASP A 88 16.85 3.65 3.25
N GLU A 89 17.61 4.72 3.46
CA GLU A 89 17.08 6.00 3.94
C GLU A 89 16.33 6.78 2.85
N LEU A 90 16.81 6.82 1.61
CA LEU A 90 16.14 7.61 0.56
C LEU A 90 14.76 7.03 0.20
N PRO A 91 14.58 5.70 0.01
CA PRO A 91 13.25 5.14 -0.21
C PRO A 91 12.25 5.42 0.91
N MET A 92 12.68 5.70 2.15
CA MET A 92 11.76 6.14 3.19
C MET A 92 11.09 7.47 2.83
N ILE A 93 11.85 8.45 2.32
CA ILE A 93 11.35 9.76 1.89
C ILE A 93 10.43 9.59 0.66
N TRP A 94 10.94 8.93 -0.39
CA TRP A 94 10.20 8.73 -1.63
C TRP A 94 8.93 7.90 -1.42
N GLY A 95 9.02 6.82 -0.65
CA GLY A 95 7.88 5.96 -0.34
C GLY A 95 6.82 6.64 0.52
N THR A 96 7.24 7.44 1.50
CA THR A 96 6.32 8.23 2.33
C THR A 96 5.61 9.29 1.50
N SER A 97 6.27 9.86 0.49
CA SER A 97 5.63 10.79 -0.45
C SER A 97 4.48 10.13 -1.22
N THR A 98 4.66 8.88 -1.68
CA THR A 98 3.61 8.09 -2.33
C THR A 98 2.43 7.87 -1.38
N LEU A 99 2.71 7.56 -0.11
CA LEU A 99 1.66 7.35 0.90
C LEU A 99 0.91 8.66 1.25
N ILE A 100 1.64 9.78 1.39
CA ILE A 100 1.04 11.11 1.59
C ILE A 100 0.09 11.44 0.43
N TYR A 101 0.54 11.25 -0.82
CA TYR A 101 -0.29 11.47 -1.99
C TYR A 101 -1.56 10.60 -1.96
N ALA A 102 -1.40 9.30 -1.68
CA ALA A 102 -2.50 8.35 -1.63
C ALA A 102 -3.54 8.74 -0.55
N MET A 103 -3.09 9.07 0.65
CA MET A 103 -3.92 9.47 1.78
C MET A 103 -4.57 10.84 1.59
N TYR A 104 -3.88 11.80 0.98
CA TYR A 104 -4.45 13.10 0.65
C TYR A 104 -5.64 12.96 -0.31
N GLN A 105 -5.51 12.04 -1.27
CA GLN A 105 -6.50 11.70 -2.30
C GLN A 105 -7.59 10.71 -1.83
N VAL A 106 -7.70 10.43 -0.53
CA VAL A 106 -8.65 9.42 -0.01
C VAL A 106 -10.10 9.62 -0.45
N ASN A 107 -10.55 10.87 -0.60
CA ASN A 107 -11.94 11.24 -0.90
C ASN A 107 -12.11 11.91 -2.27
N SER A 108 -11.09 11.87 -3.15
CA SER A 108 -11.20 12.44 -4.49
C SER A 108 -12.06 11.56 -5.42
N PRO A 109 -12.61 12.10 -6.52
CA PRO A 109 -13.31 11.28 -7.51
C PRO A 109 -12.43 10.15 -8.08
N PRO A 110 -13.01 9.01 -8.51
CA PRO A 110 -12.27 7.98 -9.24
C PRO A 110 -11.53 8.56 -10.45
N GLY A 111 -10.29 8.13 -10.69
CA GLY A 111 -9.47 8.61 -11.81
C GLY A 111 -8.90 10.02 -11.66
N HIS A 112 -9.23 10.75 -10.59
CA HIS A 112 -8.70 12.10 -10.38
C HIS A 112 -7.21 12.06 -9.96
N THR A 113 -6.39 12.88 -10.64
CA THR A 113 -4.95 13.02 -10.40
C THR A 113 -4.63 14.45 -10.01
N HIS A 114 -4.03 14.64 -8.83
CA HIS A 114 -3.70 15.95 -8.30
C HIS A 114 -2.26 16.38 -8.62
N TYR A 115 -2.01 16.80 -9.87
CA TYR A 115 -0.66 17.09 -10.39
C TYR A 115 0.17 18.07 -9.56
N LYS A 116 -0.45 19.14 -9.02
CA LYS A 116 0.27 20.10 -8.17
C LYS A 116 0.88 19.46 -6.92
N LEU A 117 0.20 18.46 -6.35
CA LEU A 117 0.71 17.73 -5.18
C LEU A 117 1.82 16.77 -5.59
N ILE A 118 1.69 16.09 -6.73
CA ILE A 118 2.74 15.24 -7.29
C ILE A 118 4.01 16.05 -7.49
N ILE A 119 3.92 17.20 -8.17
CA ILE A 119 5.07 18.07 -8.44
C ILE A 119 5.68 18.57 -7.12
N GLY A 120 4.87 19.02 -6.16
CA GLY A 120 5.37 19.50 -4.87
C GLY A 120 6.10 18.40 -4.08
N LEU A 121 5.53 17.20 -4.00
CA LEU A 121 6.17 16.05 -3.33
C LEU A 121 7.44 15.61 -4.06
N PHE A 122 7.43 15.60 -5.38
CA PHE A 122 8.61 15.27 -6.19
C PHE A 122 9.75 16.26 -5.93
N LEU A 123 9.46 17.57 -5.97
CA LEU A 123 10.45 18.61 -5.67
C LEU A 123 11.00 18.49 -4.25
N TYR A 124 10.14 18.16 -3.28
CA TYR A 124 10.56 17.90 -1.90
C TYR A 124 11.52 16.70 -1.83
N CYS A 125 11.17 15.56 -2.44
CA CYS A 125 12.00 14.36 -2.45
C CYS A 125 13.36 14.61 -3.12
N VAL A 126 13.38 15.32 -4.26
CA VAL A 126 14.62 15.70 -4.96
C VAL A 126 15.48 16.63 -4.10
N ALA A 127 14.89 17.65 -3.47
CA ALA A 127 15.61 18.59 -2.62
C ALA A 127 16.23 17.88 -1.40
N VAL A 128 15.46 17.05 -0.68
CA VAL A 128 15.95 16.27 0.45
C VAL A 128 17.06 15.32 0.01
N THR A 129 16.88 14.61 -1.11
CA THR A 129 17.88 13.68 -1.64
C THR A 129 19.18 14.40 -1.98
N ALA A 130 19.10 15.53 -2.70
CA ALA A 130 20.28 16.30 -3.08
C ALA A 130 21.03 16.81 -1.86
N ILE A 131 20.33 17.49 -0.93
CA ILE A 131 20.95 18.01 0.31
C ILE A 131 21.56 16.86 1.10
N TYR A 132 20.88 15.72 1.22
CA TYR A 132 21.34 14.61 2.04
C TYR A 132 22.61 13.95 1.49
N ILE A 133 22.70 13.74 0.17
CA ILE A 133 23.89 13.16 -0.46
C ILE A 133 25.15 14.03 -0.25
N PHE A 134 25.00 15.36 -0.20
CA PHE A 134 26.10 16.28 0.05
C PHE A 134 26.42 16.45 1.54
N ASN A 135 25.39 16.58 2.38
CA ASN A 135 25.54 16.85 3.82
C ASN A 135 25.96 15.60 4.61
N LYS A 136 25.48 14.41 4.18
CA LYS A 136 25.72 13.10 4.83
C LYS A 136 25.43 13.06 6.33
N ASN A 137 24.59 13.97 6.83
CA ASN A 137 24.22 14.06 8.23
C ASN A 137 22.86 13.37 8.45
N PRO A 138 22.82 12.21 9.12
CA PRO A 138 21.59 11.44 9.36
C PRO A 138 20.48 12.25 10.04
N VAL A 139 20.83 13.18 10.94
CA VAL A 139 19.86 14.02 11.65
C VAL A 139 19.04 14.89 10.68
N PHE A 140 19.64 15.32 9.57
CA PHE A 140 18.89 16.05 8.54
C PHE A 140 17.83 15.16 7.88
N HIS A 141 18.20 13.91 7.55
CA HIS A 141 17.24 12.95 7.00
C HIS A 141 16.13 12.64 8.00
N GLU A 142 16.47 12.37 9.26
CA GLU A 142 15.51 12.08 10.33
C GLU A 142 14.52 13.23 10.52
N ALA A 143 14.99 14.48 10.51
CA ALA A 143 14.13 15.65 10.63
C ALA A 143 13.20 15.81 9.41
N ALA A 144 13.73 15.61 8.19
CA ALA A 144 12.94 15.65 6.97
C ALA A 144 11.86 14.55 6.97
N TYR A 145 12.24 13.32 7.29
CA TYR A 145 11.34 12.19 7.42
C TYR A 145 10.28 12.42 8.50
N GLY A 146 10.68 12.95 9.67
CA GLY A 146 9.79 13.30 10.77
C GLY A 146 8.68 14.26 10.36
N LEU A 147 8.98 15.29 9.56
CA LEU A 147 7.97 16.20 9.00
C LEU A 147 6.93 15.45 8.15
N MET A 148 7.36 14.47 7.35
CA MET A 148 6.46 13.64 6.56
C MET A 148 5.58 12.75 7.45
N VAL A 149 6.14 12.16 8.51
CA VAL A 149 5.38 11.37 9.48
C VAL A 149 4.31 12.21 10.18
N PHE A 150 4.64 13.43 10.62
CA PHE A 150 3.63 14.35 11.18
C PHE A 150 2.51 14.67 10.17
N THR A 151 2.87 14.81 8.89
CA THR A 151 1.88 14.99 7.81
C THR A 151 0.98 13.76 7.66
N LEU A 152 1.52 12.54 7.72
CA LEU A 152 0.73 11.30 7.70
C LEU A 152 -0.22 11.20 8.90
N ILE A 153 0.22 11.61 10.10
CA ILE A 153 -0.63 11.63 11.31
C ILE A 153 -1.79 12.62 11.12
N TYR A 154 -1.50 13.82 10.62
CA TYR A 154 -2.53 14.81 10.29
C TYR A 154 -3.54 14.26 9.26
N LEU A 155 -3.06 13.64 8.18
CA LEU A 155 -3.89 13.04 7.15
C LEU A 155 -4.72 11.87 7.69
N SER A 156 -4.16 11.04 8.57
CA SER A 156 -4.88 9.95 9.24
C SER A 156 -6.06 10.47 10.04
N ARG A 157 -5.85 11.57 10.80
CA ARG A 157 -6.93 12.25 11.52
C ARG A 157 -7.99 12.81 10.57
N ARG A 158 -7.59 13.41 9.44
CA ARG A 158 -8.52 13.88 8.40
C ARG A 158 -9.35 12.71 7.84
N ILE A 159 -8.72 11.58 7.52
CA ILE A 159 -9.40 10.37 7.03
C ILE A 159 -10.45 9.90 8.03
N MET A 160 -10.10 9.79 9.31
CA MET A 160 -11.05 9.36 10.34
C MET A 160 -12.29 10.26 10.42
N ARG A 161 -12.14 11.58 10.24
CA ARG A 161 -13.30 12.50 10.20
C ARG A 161 -14.18 12.24 8.97
N VAL A 162 -13.57 12.08 7.79
CA VAL A 162 -14.30 11.86 6.53
C VAL A 162 -15.03 10.51 6.52
N THR A 163 -14.46 9.48 7.16
CA THR A 163 -15.06 8.14 7.21
C THR A 163 -15.91 7.87 8.45
N ASN A 164 -16.18 8.90 9.26
CA ASN A 164 -16.90 8.81 10.53
C ASN A 164 -16.33 7.73 11.48
N GLY A 165 -15.00 7.67 11.59
CA GLY A 165 -14.28 6.75 12.47
C GLY A 165 -14.29 5.28 12.03
N SER A 166 -14.73 4.98 10.80
CA SER A 166 -14.77 3.61 10.29
C SER A 166 -13.39 2.95 10.34
N LYS A 167 -13.30 1.84 11.08
CA LYS A 167 -12.06 1.08 11.30
C LYS A 167 -10.92 1.94 11.87
N SER A 168 -11.24 2.95 12.67
CA SER A 168 -10.26 3.81 13.37
C SER A 168 -9.25 3.01 14.22
N TRP A 169 -9.63 1.83 14.72
CA TRP A 169 -8.72 0.94 15.44
C TRP A 169 -7.48 0.56 14.61
N LEU A 170 -7.57 0.45 13.28
CA LEU A 170 -6.40 0.18 12.42
C LEU A 170 -5.44 1.39 12.43
N CYS A 171 -5.98 2.61 12.42
CA CYS A 171 -5.19 3.83 12.54
C CYS A 171 -4.49 3.90 13.89
N PHE A 172 -5.21 3.62 14.99
CA PHE A 172 -4.62 3.61 16.33
C PHE A 172 -3.58 2.50 16.48
N ALA A 173 -3.86 1.29 16.00
CA ALA A 173 -2.91 0.18 16.01
C ALA A 173 -1.65 0.53 15.23
N SER A 174 -1.79 1.05 14.00
CA SER A 174 -0.65 1.52 13.19
C SER A 174 0.22 2.54 13.94
N LEU A 175 -0.41 3.55 14.56
CA LEU A 175 0.30 4.60 15.30
C LEU A 175 1.03 4.04 16.53
N VAL A 176 0.36 3.20 17.33
CA VAL A 176 0.95 2.62 18.55
C VAL A 176 2.11 1.70 18.19
N ILE A 177 1.92 0.79 17.22
CA ILE A 177 2.97 -0.14 16.76
C ILE A 177 4.18 0.66 16.27
N TYR A 178 3.98 1.65 15.41
CA TYR A 178 5.07 2.47 14.87
C TYR A 178 5.78 3.27 15.98
N ALA A 179 5.02 3.90 16.89
CA ALA A 179 5.57 4.66 18.01
C ALA A 179 6.38 3.79 18.97
N THR A 180 5.92 2.56 19.25
CA THR A 180 6.70 1.58 20.03
C THR A 180 8.03 1.29 19.34
N GLY A 181 8.02 1.03 18.04
CA GLY A 181 9.25 0.87 17.27
C GLY A 181 10.17 2.08 17.41
N PHE A 182 9.65 3.29 17.25
CA PHE A 182 10.44 4.53 17.31
C PHE A 182 11.09 4.73 18.69
N VAL A 183 10.40 4.33 19.77
CA VAL A 183 10.99 4.32 21.11
C VAL A 183 12.16 3.33 21.19
N LEU A 184 12.02 2.12 20.64
CA LEU A 184 13.09 1.12 20.64
C LEU A 184 14.30 1.57 19.81
N TRP A 185 14.06 2.18 18.64
CA TRP A 185 15.10 2.80 17.81
C TRP A 185 15.91 3.85 18.59
N ASN A 186 15.22 4.74 19.33
CA ASN A 186 15.85 5.75 20.17
C ASN A 186 16.65 5.15 21.33
N LEU A 187 16.14 4.07 21.94
CA LEU A 187 16.83 3.36 23.01
C LEU A 187 18.12 2.69 22.52
N ASP A 188 18.08 2.09 21.33
CA ASP A 188 19.26 1.52 20.67
C ASP A 188 20.29 2.64 20.42
N HIS A 189 19.87 3.73 19.76
CA HIS A 189 20.75 4.83 19.39
C HIS A 189 21.38 5.55 20.59
N MET A 190 20.59 5.91 21.62
CA MET A 190 21.08 6.73 22.74
C MET A 190 21.72 5.93 23.88
N PHE A 191 21.35 4.66 24.05
CA PHE A 191 21.77 3.86 25.21
C PHE A 191 22.49 2.57 24.80
N CYS A 192 23.18 2.60 23.66
CA CYS A 192 23.89 1.47 23.09
C CYS A 192 24.74 0.69 24.10
N ASP A 193 25.61 1.37 24.85
CA ASP A 193 26.48 0.75 25.86
C ASP A 193 25.69 -0.03 26.93
N LYS A 194 24.53 0.50 27.32
CA LYS A 194 23.65 -0.16 28.29
C LYS A 194 22.92 -1.36 27.67
N VAL A 195 22.46 -1.23 26.42
CA VAL A 195 21.82 -2.32 25.67
C VAL A 195 22.81 -3.47 25.48
N MET A 196 24.05 -3.18 25.08
CA MET A 196 25.12 -4.17 24.95
C MET A 196 25.48 -4.80 26.30
N SER A 197 25.55 -4.02 27.38
CA SER A 197 25.80 -4.55 28.74
C SER A 197 24.72 -5.56 29.15
N VAL A 198 23.44 -5.24 28.91
CA VAL A 198 22.33 -6.18 29.13
C VAL A 198 22.47 -7.41 28.23
N ARG A 199 22.76 -7.24 26.94
CA ARG A 199 22.96 -8.34 25.98
C ARG A 199 24.06 -9.31 26.42
N ASN A 200 25.15 -8.79 26.97
CA ASN A 200 26.28 -9.59 27.45
C ASN A 200 25.99 -10.30 28.79
N SER A 201 24.97 -9.84 29.54
CA SER A 201 24.53 -10.47 30.79
C SER A 201 23.49 -11.58 30.62
N VAL A 202 22.81 -11.64 29.46
CA VAL A 202 21.78 -12.66 29.19
C VAL A 202 22.36 -13.89 28.49
N PRO A 203 21.73 -15.09 28.65
CA PRO A 203 22.12 -16.28 27.91
C PRO A 203 22.12 -16.04 26.39
N HIS A 204 23.04 -16.70 25.66
CA HIS A 204 23.20 -16.53 24.20
C HIS A 204 21.88 -16.65 23.43
N GLY A 205 21.00 -17.59 23.79
CA GLY A 205 19.71 -17.76 23.12
C GLY A 205 18.72 -16.60 23.29
N LEU A 206 18.91 -15.72 24.28
CA LEU A 206 18.05 -14.55 24.52
C LEU A 206 18.66 -13.23 24.01
N ARG A 207 19.92 -13.24 23.54
CA ARG A 207 20.56 -12.06 22.93
C ARG A 207 19.72 -11.44 21.81
N PRO A 208 19.04 -12.20 20.91
CA PRO A 208 18.25 -11.60 19.84
C PRO A 208 17.12 -10.69 20.36
N VAL A 209 16.59 -10.95 21.55
CA VAL A 209 15.52 -10.12 22.16
C VAL A 209 16.03 -8.71 22.48
N THR A 210 17.33 -8.55 22.72
CA THR A 210 17.97 -7.26 23.02
C THR A 210 18.40 -6.47 21.79
N GLN A 211 18.11 -6.95 20.58
CA GLN A 211 18.38 -6.25 19.32
C GLN A 211 17.27 -5.23 19.06
N LEU A 212 17.33 -4.08 19.74
CA LEU A 212 16.24 -3.10 19.75
C LEU A 212 16.01 -2.49 18.35
N HIS A 213 17.07 -2.31 17.57
CA HIS A 213 16.95 -1.86 16.18
C HIS A 213 16.25 -2.89 15.27
N ALA A 214 16.47 -4.19 15.48
CA ALA A 214 15.73 -5.23 14.76
C ALA A 214 14.21 -5.20 15.09
N TRP A 215 13.85 -4.91 16.34
CA TRP A 215 12.46 -4.67 16.72
C TRP A 215 11.88 -3.43 16.05
N TRP A 216 12.67 -2.37 15.87
CA TRP A 216 12.26 -1.21 15.09
C TRP A 216 11.81 -1.60 13.69
N HIS A 217 12.57 -2.42 12.94
CA HIS A 217 12.15 -2.88 11.61
C HIS A 217 10.82 -3.63 11.63
N LEU A 218 10.64 -4.54 12.59
CA LEU A 218 9.39 -5.28 12.78
C LEU A 218 8.21 -4.32 13.00
N PHE A 219 8.35 -3.38 13.93
CA PHE A 219 7.28 -2.45 14.29
C PHE A 219 7.03 -1.38 13.23
N ALA A 220 8.06 -0.79 12.63
CA ALA A 220 7.93 0.18 11.55
C ALA A 220 7.26 -0.47 10.33
N GLY A 221 7.64 -1.70 9.97
CA GLY A 221 7.03 -2.47 8.90
C GLY A 221 5.57 -2.80 9.13
N LEU A 222 5.24 -3.41 10.28
CA LEU A 222 3.85 -3.73 10.63
C LEU A 222 2.99 -2.46 10.77
N GLY A 223 3.53 -1.41 11.38
CA GLY A 223 2.85 -0.13 11.56
C GLY A 223 2.51 0.51 10.22
N THR A 224 3.48 0.57 9.30
CA THR A 224 3.30 1.13 7.96
C THR A 224 2.35 0.29 7.12
N HIS A 225 2.49 -1.04 7.12
CA HIS A 225 1.55 -1.95 6.44
C HIS A 225 0.10 -1.74 6.95
N THR A 226 -0.08 -1.67 8.27
CA THR A 226 -1.39 -1.43 8.88
C THR A 226 -1.96 -0.06 8.48
N SER A 227 -1.10 0.96 8.33
CA SER A 227 -1.50 2.28 7.81
C SER A 227 -2.00 2.19 6.36
N ILE A 228 -1.30 1.44 5.50
CA ILE A 228 -1.70 1.23 4.11
C ILE A 228 -3.05 0.51 4.03
N VAL A 229 -3.28 -0.50 4.88
CA VAL A 229 -4.57 -1.21 5.00
C VAL A 229 -5.68 -0.26 5.45
N PHE A 230 -5.44 0.55 6.49
CA PHE A 230 -6.39 1.56 6.98
C PHE A 230 -6.78 2.56 5.89
N PHE A 231 -5.79 3.11 5.20
CA PHE A 231 -5.98 4.01 4.06
C PHE A 231 -6.80 3.32 2.97
N THR A 232 -6.43 2.09 2.57
CA THR A 232 -7.09 1.37 1.49
C THR A 232 -8.56 1.11 1.79
N HIS A 233 -8.87 0.62 2.99
CA HIS A 233 -10.24 0.44 3.44
C HIS A 233 -11.01 1.77 3.45
N SER A 234 -10.40 2.85 3.95
CA SER A 234 -11.02 4.17 4.00
C SER A 234 -11.32 4.73 2.61
N ARG A 235 -10.38 4.56 1.66
CA ARG A 235 -10.54 4.97 0.26
C ARG A 235 -11.74 4.26 -0.38
N TYR A 236 -11.83 2.94 -0.22
CA TYR A 236 -12.91 2.18 -0.85
C TYR A 236 -14.27 2.42 -0.19
N ARG A 237 -14.30 2.73 1.11
CA ARG A 237 -15.50 3.24 1.77
C ARG A 237 -15.96 4.58 1.17
N CYS A 238 -15.04 5.53 0.94
CA CYS A 238 -15.38 6.80 0.27
C CYS A 238 -15.91 6.57 -1.16
N LEU A 239 -15.42 5.54 -1.85
CA LEU A 239 -15.89 5.13 -3.17
C LEU A 239 -17.20 4.31 -3.14
N LYS A 240 -17.76 4.03 -1.95
CA LYS A 240 -18.91 3.14 -1.76
C LYS A 240 -18.71 1.76 -2.39
N ARG A 241 -17.47 1.24 -2.32
CA ARG A 241 -17.07 -0.09 -2.79
C ARG A 241 -16.67 -0.94 -1.60
N ASP A 242 -17.18 -2.17 -1.54
CA ASP A 242 -16.88 -3.06 -0.43
C ASP A 242 -15.51 -3.74 -0.57
N LEU A 243 -14.70 -3.62 0.49
CA LEU A 243 -13.50 -4.41 0.71
C LEU A 243 -13.68 -5.23 2.00
N HIS A 244 -13.35 -6.51 1.92
CA HIS A 244 -13.27 -7.36 3.11
C HIS A 244 -11.90 -7.19 3.76
N LEU A 245 -11.91 -6.72 5.01
CA LEU A 245 -10.76 -6.80 5.90
C LEU A 245 -10.64 -8.23 6.42
N LYS A 246 -9.51 -8.87 6.17
CA LYS A 246 -9.16 -10.22 6.64
C LYS A 246 -7.93 -10.16 7.53
N MET A 247 -7.81 -11.13 8.44
CA MET A 247 -6.66 -11.28 9.32
C MET A 247 -5.96 -12.61 8.98
N LEU A 248 -4.68 -12.55 8.61
CA LEU A 248 -3.85 -13.73 8.42
C LEU A 248 -3.29 -14.13 9.79
N GLY A 249 -3.49 -15.40 10.18
CA GLY A 249 -3.06 -15.89 11.50
C GLY A 249 -3.72 -15.17 12.69
N GLY A 250 -4.84 -14.46 12.48
CA GLY A 250 -5.56 -13.73 13.53
C GLY A 250 -5.03 -12.32 13.86
N TRP A 251 -3.80 -11.98 13.48
CA TRP A 251 -3.15 -10.71 13.87
C TRP A 251 -2.69 -9.83 12.70
N PHE A 252 -2.51 -10.37 11.50
CA PHE A 252 -1.94 -9.62 10.39
C PHE A 252 -3.03 -9.15 9.40
N PRO A 253 -3.33 -7.83 9.32
CA PRO A 253 -4.46 -7.35 8.53
C PRO A 253 -4.13 -7.24 7.04
N PHE A 254 -5.09 -7.60 6.19
CA PHE A 254 -5.03 -7.36 4.74
C PHE A 254 -6.42 -7.16 4.15
N VAL A 255 -6.51 -6.56 2.97
CA VAL A 255 -7.78 -6.28 2.28
C VAL A 255 -7.93 -7.13 1.03
N ARG A 256 -9.16 -7.54 0.74
CA ARG A 256 -9.55 -8.23 -0.49
C ARG A 256 -10.85 -7.65 -1.03
N ALA A 257 -10.95 -7.49 -2.35
CA ALA A 257 -12.22 -7.11 -2.97
C ALA A 257 -13.23 -8.26 -2.90
N SER A 258 -14.51 -7.94 -2.67
CA SER A 258 -15.60 -8.90 -2.80
C SER A 258 -15.75 -9.36 -4.26
N SER A 259 -16.28 -10.57 -4.49
CA SER A 259 -16.48 -11.13 -5.83
C SER A 259 -17.31 -10.22 -6.74
N HIS A 260 -18.37 -9.60 -6.21
CA HIS A 260 -19.16 -8.58 -6.91
C HIS A 260 -18.35 -7.33 -7.27
N THR A 261 -17.50 -6.86 -6.34
CA THR A 261 -16.67 -5.66 -6.53
C THR A 261 -15.58 -5.88 -7.58
N LYS A 262 -15.03 -7.10 -7.69
CA LYS A 262 -14.04 -7.45 -8.72
C LYS A 262 -14.58 -7.25 -10.13
N GLY A 263 -15.85 -7.61 -10.38
CA GLY A 263 -16.51 -7.39 -11.68
C GLY A 263 -16.62 -5.90 -12.03
N VAL A 264 -17.06 -5.07 -11.07
CA VAL A 264 -17.24 -3.61 -11.24
C VAL A 264 -15.91 -2.87 -11.40
N ILE A 265 -14.86 -3.31 -10.72
CA ILE A 265 -13.53 -2.72 -10.86
C ILE A 265 -12.95 -3.02 -12.24
N ARG A 266 -13.03 -4.27 -12.69
CA ARG A 266 -12.53 -4.67 -14.02
C ARG A 266 -13.32 -4.03 -15.16
N SER A 267 -14.64 -3.90 -15.04
CA SER A 267 -15.45 -3.24 -16.06
C SER A 267 -15.16 -1.75 -16.19
N ASN A 268 -14.84 -1.05 -15.08
CA ASN A 268 -14.44 0.36 -15.12
C ASN A 268 -12.98 0.56 -15.57
N GLY A 269 -12.13 -0.48 -15.50
CA GLY A 269 -10.79 -0.49 -16.09
C GLY A 269 -10.78 -0.76 -17.60
N ALA A 270 -11.90 -1.25 -18.15
CA ALA A 270 -12.12 -1.50 -19.57
C ALA A 270 -12.90 -0.34 -20.24
N GLN A 271 -12.48 0.91 -20.02
CA GLN A 271 -12.94 2.00 -20.89
C GLN A 271 -12.17 1.95 -22.21
N HIS A 272 -12.81 1.27 -23.17
CA HIS A 272 -12.74 1.42 -24.63
C HIS A 272 -11.65 2.36 -25.19
N GLU A 273 -10.66 1.76 -25.85
CA GLU A 273 -10.08 2.38 -27.05
C GLU A 273 -11.19 2.53 -28.09
N ASN A 274 -11.42 3.77 -28.51
CA ASN A 274 -12.38 4.10 -29.55
C ASN A 274 -11.94 3.50 -30.88
N GLY A 275 -12.75 2.60 -31.41
CA GLY A 275 -12.68 2.10 -32.79
C GLY A 275 -14.06 1.69 -33.26
N VAL A 276 -14.96 2.66 -33.41
CA VAL A 276 -16.21 2.43 -34.17
C VAL A 276 -15.86 2.46 -35.65
N GLN A 277 -15.84 1.29 -36.28
CA GLN A 277 -16.26 1.16 -37.67
C GLN A 277 -17.35 0.10 -37.74
N GLN A 278 -18.57 0.57 -37.95
CA GLN A 278 -19.70 -0.25 -38.33
C GLN A 278 -19.63 -0.41 -39.85
N MET A 279 -19.38 -1.62 -40.34
CA MET A 279 -19.80 -2.03 -41.68
C MET A 279 -20.40 -3.43 -41.63
N ASN A 280 -21.61 -3.52 -42.17
CA ASN A 280 -22.36 -4.73 -42.45
C ASN A 280 -21.59 -5.66 -43.41
N GLY A 281 -21.83 -6.96 -43.32
CA GLY A 281 -21.59 -7.87 -44.44
C GLY A 281 -20.98 -9.21 -44.05
N ASP A 282 -21.87 -10.19 -43.88
CA ASP A 282 -21.82 -11.52 -44.50
C ASP A 282 -20.71 -12.56 -44.20
N GLN A 283 -21.26 -13.76 -43.92
CA GLN A 283 -20.82 -15.11 -44.29
C GLN A 283 -19.94 -15.94 -43.34
N TYR A 284 -20.65 -16.71 -42.52
CA TYR A 284 -20.63 -18.18 -42.36
C TYR A 284 -19.33 -18.95 -42.64
N SER A 285 -18.86 -19.60 -41.58
CA SER A 285 -17.92 -20.72 -41.61
C SER A 285 -18.60 -22.02 -42.01
N ASN A 286 -17.79 -22.88 -42.62
CA ASN A 286 -18.12 -24.11 -43.32
C ASN A 286 -18.79 -25.20 -42.47
N GLY A 287 -19.65 -25.96 -43.15
CA GLY A 287 -19.68 -27.42 -43.04
C GLY A 287 -20.87 -28.01 -42.29
N VAL A 288 -21.85 -28.51 -43.04
CA VAL A 288 -22.21 -29.94 -43.15
C VAL A 288 -23.45 -30.05 -44.05
N LYS A 289 -23.35 -30.86 -45.11
CA LYS A 289 -24.50 -31.31 -45.92
C LYS A 289 -25.24 -32.41 -45.13
N HIS A 290 -26.57 -32.33 -45.04
CA HIS A 290 -27.47 -33.25 -45.79
C HIS A 290 -28.96 -32.99 -45.50
N ASP A 291 -29.72 -33.20 -46.57
CA ASP A 291 -31.10 -33.68 -46.70
C ASP A 291 -32.34 -32.78 -46.64
N ASN A 292 -33.16 -33.07 -47.66
CA ASN A 292 -34.36 -32.41 -48.12
C ASN A 292 -35.58 -32.70 -47.25
N GLY A 293 -36.45 -31.70 -47.07
CA GLY A 293 -37.80 -31.89 -46.53
C GLY A 293 -38.71 -30.72 -46.90
N LEU A 294 -39.60 -30.95 -47.86
CA LEU A 294 -40.71 -30.08 -48.27
C LEU A 294 -41.66 -29.78 -47.10
N GLN A 295 -42.19 -28.55 -47.00
CA GLN A 295 -43.61 -28.25 -47.31
C GLN A 295 -44.00 -26.80 -47.01
N ASN A 296 -44.77 -26.24 -47.95
CA ASN A 296 -45.50 -24.98 -47.93
C ASN A 296 -46.53 -24.89 -46.79
N SER A 297 -46.86 -23.69 -46.32
CA SER A 297 -48.21 -23.12 -46.52
C SER A 297 -48.35 -21.69 -45.97
N ASN A 298 -49.11 -20.90 -46.72
CA ASN A 298 -49.45 -19.50 -46.56
C ASN A 298 -50.58 -19.26 -45.54
N GLY A 299 -50.70 -18.02 -45.06
CA GLY A 299 -51.93 -17.46 -44.44
C GLY A 299 -51.64 -16.16 -43.68
N VAL A 300 -51.55 -15.00 -44.34
CA VAL A 300 -52.63 -14.02 -44.57
C VAL A 300 -53.13 -13.33 -43.27
N THR A 301 -52.75 -12.06 -43.13
CA THR A 301 -53.29 -10.95 -42.28
C THR A 301 -54.67 -10.47 -42.83
N PRO A 302 -55.43 -9.46 -42.31
CA PRO A 302 -55.04 -8.31 -41.47
C PRO A 302 -56.10 -7.65 -40.52
N ASN A 303 -55.64 -6.60 -39.82
CA ASN A 303 -56.32 -5.34 -39.46
C ASN A 303 -57.59 -5.29 -38.56
N SER A 304 -57.53 -4.49 -37.48
CA SER A 304 -58.04 -3.09 -37.46
C SER A 304 -58.05 -2.51 -36.02
N ASN A 305 -57.91 -1.17 -35.96
CA ASN A 305 -57.61 -0.32 -34.81
C ASN A 305 -58.90 0.50 -34.41
N PRO A 306 -58.87 1.62 -33.65
CA PRO A 306 -59.37 1.80 -32.28
C PRO A 306 -60.58 2.79 -32.12
N GLY A 307 -61.10 2.98 -30.90
CA GLY A 307 -62.04 4.09 -30.53
C GLY A 307 -62.19 4.24 -29.00
N THR A 308 -61.76 5.34 -28.37
CA THR A 308 -62.45 6.64 -28.05
C THR A 308 -63.26 6.67 -26.74
N SER A 309 -62.68 7.39 -25.75
CA SER A 309 -63.22 8.43 -24.82
C SER A 309 -64.65 8.37 -24.25
N TYR A 310 -64.82 8.64 -22.94
CA TYR A 310 -65.74 9.65 -22.36
C TYR A 310 -65.47 9.92 -20.85
N THR A 311 -66.01 11.03 -20.36
CA THR A 311 -65.61 11.91 -19.23
C THR A 311 -66.52 11.90 -17.97
N ARG A 312 -65.91 12.16 -16.80
CA ARG A 312 -66.23 13.12 -15.70
C ARG A 312 -67.52 13.00 -14.81
N HIS A 313 -67.31 13.01 -13.48
CA HIS A 313 -68.03 13.64 -12.31
C HIS A 313 -68.05 12.67 -11.08
N GLY A 314 -67.90 13.03 -9.80
CA GLY A 314 -67.76 14.29 -9.07
C GLY A 314 -67.52 14.07 -7.53
N THR A 315 -67.25 15.18 -6.82
CA THR A 315 -67.55 15.55 -5.40
C THR A 315 -66.89 14.90 -4.15
N ALA A 316 -66.04 15.73 -3.50
CA ALA A 316 -65.91 16.18 -2.09
C ALA A 316 -66.42 15.37 -0.86
N TYR A 317 -65.58 15.30 0.19
CA TYR A 317 -65.81 15.49 1.66
C TYR A 317 -64.40 15.64 2.34
N SER A 318 -63.97 16.79 2.89
CA SER A 318 -64.12 17.39 4.24
C SER A 318 -63.60 16.58 5.46
N THR A 319 -62.47 17.08 6.01
CA THR A 319 -62.10 17.29 7.44
C THR A 319 -62.27 16.17 8.49
N ALA A 320 -61.14 15.77 9.09
CA ALA A 320 -60.76 16.01 10.49
C ALA A 320 -59.24 15.90 10.63
#